data_AF-A0A378SJR1-F1
#
_entry.id   AF-A0A378SJR1-F1
#
_cell.length_a   1.000
_cell.length_b   1.000
_cell.length_c   1.000
_cell.angle_alpha   90.00
_cell.angle_beta   90.00
_cell.angle_gamma   90.00
#
_symmetry.space_group_name_H-M   'P 1'
#
loop_
_entity.id
_entity.type
_entity.pdbx_description
1 polymer ?
#
loop_
_entity_poly.entity_id
_entity_poly.type
_entity_poly.pdbx_seq_one_letter_code
_entity_poly.pdbx_strand_id
1 'polypeptide(L)'
;MTDAPEDTDNEDTARQRWLSAVAEDSRTDQRHLAAAEVLAHRAELPEEHLAAADDLVVMGLAWRNEIDGEFSYTPIDPAGKPG
;
A
#
# COMPACT_ATOMS: atom_id res chain seq x y z
N MET A 1 26.02 -15.23 16.30
CA MET A 1 24.62 -14.76 16.38
C MET A 1 24.29 -14.33 14.97
N THR A 2 23.58 -15.17 14.24
CA THR A 2 23.29 -14.92 12.83
C THR A 2 22.16 -13.91 12.79
N ASP A 3 22.51 -12.70 12.37
CA ASP A 3 21.60 -11.66 11.88
C ASP A 3 20.61 -12.34 10.91
N ALA A 4 19.29 -12.17 11.11
CA ALA A 4 18.27 -12.83 10.29
C ALA A 4 17.98 -11.95 9.06
N PRO A 5 18.47 -12.29 7.85
CA PRO A 5 18.15 -11.53 6.63
C PRO A 5 16.74 -11.81 6.09
N GLU A 6 15.97 -12.74 6.67
CA GLU A 6 14.72 -13.26 6.09
C GLU A 6 13.54 -12.28 6.14
N ASP A 7 13.56 -11.26 7.00
CA ASP A 7 12.45 -10.30 7.12
C ASP A 7 12.41 -9.29 5.96
N THR A 8 13.57 -8.80 5.50
CA THR A 8 13.62 -7.75 4.46
C THR A 8 13.16 -8.25 3.08
N ASP A 9 13.52 -9.48 2.70
CA ASP A 9 13.13 -10.08 1.42
C ASP A 9 11.60 -10.36 1.36
N ASN A 10 11.00 -10.69 2.50
CA ASN A 10 9.58 -10.94 2.61
C ASN A 10 8.76 -9.63 2.53
N GLU A 11 9.25 -8.55 3.15
CA GLU A 11 8.65 -7.21 3.06
C GLU A 11 8.74 -6.64 1.63
N ASP A 12 9.88 -6.79 0.95
CA ASP A 12 10.03 -6.36 -0.45
C ASP A 12 9.08 -7.15 -1.39
N THR A 13 8.99 -8.47 -1.20
CA THR A 13 8.08 -9.32 -1.97
C THR A 13 6.62 -8.92 -1.76
N ALA A 14 6.20 -8.67 -0.51
CA ALA A 14 4.84 -8.23 -0.19
C ALA A 14 4.53 -6.87 -0.83
N ARG A 15 5.49 -5.93 -0.77
CA ARG A 15 5.39 -4.62 -1.43
C ARG A 15 5.23 -4.74 -2.94
N GLN A 16 6.08 -5.52 -3.60
CA GLN A 16 6.03 -5.70 -5.06
C GLN A 16 4.72 -6.35 -5.52
N ARG A 17 4.23 -7.35 -4.76
CA ARG A 17 2.93 -7.99 -5.03
C ARG A 17 1.77 -6.99 -4.94
N TRP A 18 1.78 -6.17 -3.91
CA TRP A 18 0.76 -5.14 -3.74
C TRP A 18 0.78 -4.11 -4.87
N LEU A 19 1.95 -3.55 -5.21
CA LEU A 19 2.10 -2.61 -6.33
C LEU A 19 1.61 -3.20 -7.65
N SER A 20 1.92 -4.48 -7.91
CA SER A 20 1.43 -5.20 -9.08
C SER A 20 -0.09 -5.30 -9.07
N ALA A 21 -0.69 -5.65 -7.93
CA ALA A 21 -2.14 -5.75 -7.83
C ALA A 21 -2.87 -4.40 -8.00
N VAL A 22 -2.27 -3.30 -7.53
CA VAL A 22 -2.77 -1.95 -7.82
C VAL A 22 -2.71 -1.69 -9.33
N ALA A 23 -1.59 -2.01 -9.99
CA ALA A 23 -1.43 -1.81 -11.43
C ALA A 23 -2.36 -2.68 -12.30
N GLU A 24 -2.75 -3.86 -11.82
CA GLU A 24 -3.64 -4.78 -12.51
C GLU A 24 -5.14 -4.48 -12.29
N ASP A 25 -5.49 -3.70 -11.26
CA ASP A 25 -6.89 -3.34 -11.00
C ASP A 25 -7.39 -2.32 -12.04
N SER A 26 -8.37 -2.73 -12.85
CA SER A 26 -8.97 -1.94 -13.93
C SER A 26 -9.60 -0.60 -13.50
N ARG A 27 -9.84 -0.38 -12.21
CA ARG A 27 -10.38 0.88 -11.67
C ARG A 27 -9.29 1.91 -11.39
N THR A 28 -8.03 1.49 -11.35
CA THR A 28 -6.91 2.37 -11.07
C THR A 28 -6.47 3.14 -12.32
N ASP A 29 -5.82 4.28 -12.07
CA ASP A 29 -5.27 5.18 -13.09
C ASP A 29 -3.86 5.61 -12.66
N GLN A 30 -3.20 6.46 -13.46
CA GLN A 30 -1.84 6.92 -13.16
C GLN A 30 -1.68 7.62 -11.80
N ARG A 31 -2.73 8.30 -11.29
CA ARG A 31 -2.66 8.98 -9.99
C ARG A 31 -2.66 7.98 -8.85
N HIS A 32 -3.44 6.91 -8.99
CA HIS A 32 -3.46 5.81 -8.03
C HIS A 32 -2.11 5.08 -7.99
N LEU A 33 -1.51 4.84 -9.16
CA LEU A 33 -0.18 4.21 -9.23
C LEU A 33 0.90 5.08 -8.57
N ALA A 34 0.86 6.39 -8.80
CA ALA A 34 1.79 7.31 -8.15
C ALA A 34 1.63 7.35 -6.62
N ALA A 35 0.38 7.38 -6.13
CA ALA A 35 0.10 7.33 -4.70
C ALA A 35 0.54 5.99 -4.08
N ALA A 36 0.31 4.88 -4.79
CA ALA A 36 0.72 3.56 -4.34
C ALA A 36 2.24 3.44 -4.24
N GLU A 37 2.98 3.94 -5.25
CA GLU A 37 4.45 3.96 -5.22
C GLU A 37 4.99 4.73 -4.02
N VAL A 38 4.41 5.88 -3.68
CA VAL A 38 4.81 6.65 -2.50
C VAL A 38 4.49 5.89 -1.22
N LEU A 39 3.28 5.33 -1.12
CA LEU A 39 2.81 4.59 0.05
C LEU A 39 3.63 3.31 0.31
N ALA A 40 4.07 2.64 -0.75
CA ALA A 40 4.94 1.45 -0.67
C ALA A 40 6.29 1.73 0.01
N HIS A 41 6.72 3.00 0.02
CA HIS A 41 8.03 3.40 0.54
C HIS A 41 7.94 4.26 1.81
N ARG A 42 6.79 4.90 2.06
CA ARG A 42 6.59 5.85 3.17
C ARG A 42 5.17 5.75 3.70
N ALA A 43 5.02 5.73 5.03
CA ALA A 43 3.70 5.75 5.66
C ALA A 43 3.00 7.12 5.50
N GLU A 44 3.78 8.20 5.49
CA GLU A 44 3.29 9.57 5.29
C GLU A 44 3.21 9.90 3.80
N LEU A 45 2.00 10.22 3.34
CA LEU A 45 1.71 10.64 1.97
C LEU A 45 1.67 12.17 1.87
N PRO A 46 2.33 12.77 0.86
CA PRO A 46 2.13 14.17 0.51
C PRO A 46 0.66 14.47 0.20
N GLU A 47 0.21 15.70 0.49
CA GLU A 47 -1.19 16.12 0.31
C GLU A 47 -1.73 15.87 -1.10
N GLU A 48 -0.87 15.98 -2.13
CA GLU A 48 -1.23 15.74 -3.53
C GLU A 48 -1.66 14.29 -3.83
N HIS A 49 -1.28 13.34 -2.98
CA HIS A 49 -1.60 11.92 -3.11
C HIS A 49 -2.73 11.45 -2.20
N LEU A 50 -3.18 12.27 -1.23
CA LEU A 50 -4.18 11.85 -0.24
C LEU A 50 -5.50 11.41 -0.88
N ALA A 51 -6.02 12.18 -1.85
CA ALA A 51 -7.26 11.82 -2.53
C ALA A 51 -7.16 10.48 -3.27
N ALA A 52 -6.02 10.23 -3.94
CA ALA A 52 -5.79 8.97 -4.63
C ALA A 52 -5.57 7.80 -3.65
N ALA A 53 -5.00 8.05 -2.47
CA ALA A 53 -4.85 7.05 -1.41
C ALA A 53 -6.21 6.69 -0.78
N ASP A 54 -7.09 7.65 -0.55
CA ASP A 54 -8.48 7.39 -0.12
C ASP A 54 -9.24 6.56 -1.17
N ASP A 55 -9.05 6.84 -2.46
CA ASP A 55 -9.65 6.03 -3.53
C ASP A 55 -9.15 4.57 -3.50
N LEU A 56 -7.86 4.34 -3.24
CA LEU A 56 -7.30 2.98 -3.05
C LEU A 56 -7.97 2.25 -1.87
N VAL A 57 -8.35 2.96 -0.81
CA VAL A 57 -9.10 2.39 0.33
C VAL A 57 -10.51 2.00 -0.09
N VAL A 58 -11.22 2.87 -0.82
CA VAL A 58 -12.56 2.57 -1.36
C VAL A 58 -12.53 1.37 -2.30
N MET A 59 -11.45 1.22 -3.07
CA MET A 59 -11.25 0.08 -3.96
C MET A 59 -10.93 -1.23 -3.21
N GLY A 60 -10.63 -1.17 -1.91
CA GLY A 60 -10.18 -2.32 -1.14
C GLY A 60 -8.77 -2.76 -1.52
N LEU A 61 -7.90 -1.80 -1.85
CA LEU A 61 -6.48 -1.99 -2.15
C LEU A 61 -5.58 -1.41 -1.05
N ALA A 62 -6.10 -0.61 -0.13
CA ALA A 62 -5.40 -0.17 1.07
C ALA A 62 -6.37 -0.10 2.26
N TRP A 63 -5.83 -0.01 3.48
CA TRP A 63 -6.57 0.37 4.68
C TRP A 63 -6.12 1.75 5.15
N ARG A 64 -7.06 2.56 5.63
CA ARG A 64 -6.76 3.81 6.33
C ARG A 64 -6.82 3.56 7.83
N ASN A 65 -5.73 3.85 8.53
CA ASN A 65 -5.68 3.85 9.98
C ASN A 65 -5.67 5.29 10.49
N GLU A 66 -6.33 5.50 11.62
CA GLU A 66 -6.29 6.76 12.36
C GLU A 66 -5.81 6.44 13.78
N ILE A 67 -4.65 6.96 14.17
CA ILE A 67 -4.07 6.77 15.49
C ILE A 67 -3.72 8.15 16.04
N ASP A 68 -4.29 8.52 17.18
CA ASP A 68 -4.07 9.83 17.83
C ASP A 68 -4.32 11.06 16.91
N GLY A 69 -5.23 10.92 15.94
CA GLY A 69 -5.56 11.97 14.96
C GLY A 69 -4.62 12.05 13.76
N GLU A 70 -3.63 11.17 13.67
CA GLU A 70 -2.74 11.02 12.53
C GLU A 70 -3.25 9.91 11.60
N PHE A 71 -3.36 10.23 10.31
CA PHE A 71 -3.81 9.29 9.29
C PHE A 71 -2.61 8.60 8.64
N SER A 72 -2.67 7.27 8.57
CA SER A 72 -1.73 6.45 7.82
C SER A 72 -2.47 5.47 6.93
N TYR A 73 -1.79 5.00 5.90
CA TYR A 73 -2.35 3.99 4.99
C TYR A 73 -1.51 2.72 5.08
N THR A 74 -2.18 1.57 4.97
CA THR A 74 -1.53 0.26 4.96
C THR A 74 -1.89 -0.47 3.67
N PRO A 75 -0.89 -0.84 2.84
CA PRO A 75 -1.08 -1.75 1.73
C PRO A 75 -1.78 -3.04 2.17
N ILE A 76 -2.78 -3.50 1.42
CA ILE A 76 -3.39 -4.82 1.65
C ILE A 76 -3.13 -5.73 0.47
N ASP A 77 -2.67 -6.95 0.74
CA ASP A 77 -2.56 -7.96 -0.30
C ASP A 77 -3.98 -8.41 -0.71
N PRO A 78 -4.47 -8.07 -1.91
CA PRO A 78 -5.81 -8.47 -2.33
C PRO A 78 -5.91 -9.98 -2.57
N ALA A 79 -4.79 -10.69 -2.75
CA ALA A 79 -4.73 -12.14 -2.82
C ALA A 79 -4.74 -12.81 -1.42
N GLY A 80 -4.49 -12.03 -0.36
CA GLY A 80 -4.39 -12.50 1.03
C GLY A 80 -5.70 -12.58 1.80
N LYS A 81 -6.88 -12.44 1.16
CA LYS A 81 -8.15 -12.67 1.86
C LYS A 81 -8.18 -14.10 2.41
N PRO A 82 -8.34 -14.32 3.73
CA PRO A 82 -8.79 -15.62 4.20
C PRO A 82 -10.19 -15.83 3.59
N GLY A 83 -10.33 -16.91 2.82
CA GLY A 83 -11.64 -17.47 2.48
C GLY A 83 -12.34 -18.02 3.72
#